data_AF-A0A843ANI2-F1
#
_entry.id   AF-A0A843ANI2-F1
#
_cell.length_a   1.000
_cell.length_b   1.000
_cell.length_c   1.000
_cell.angle_alpha   90.00
_cell.angle_beta   90.00
_cell.angle_gamma   90.00
#
_symmetry.space_group_name_H-M   'P 1'
#
loop_
_entity.id
_entity.type
_entity.pdbx_description
1 polymer ?
#
loop_
_entity_poly.entity_id
_entity_poly.type
_entity_poly.pdbx_seq_one_letter_code
_entity_poly.pdbx_strand_id
1 'polypeptide(L)' 'MAYRKKNDSDTWHWCEKCSNWPTSDYDTSYSKPTSGELCNQCKSKAESGNCH' A
#
# COMPACT_ATOMS: atom_id res chain seq x y z
N MET A 1 3.69 0.42 10.50
CA MET A 1 3.24 0.62 9.11
C MET A 1 2.89 -0.74 8.55
N ALA A 2 1.63 -0.96 8.16
CA ALA A 2 1.19 -2.20 7.54
C ALA A 2 1.02 -1.98 6.03
N TYR A 3 1.43 -2.97 5.25
CA TYR A 3 1.20 -3.04 3.81
C TYR A 3 -0.13 -3.75 3.58
N ARG A 4 -1.00 -3.17 2.77
CA ARG A 4 -2.27 -3.75 2.34
C ARG A 4 -2.28 -3.95 0.83
N LYS A 5 -2.80 -5.07 0.38
CA LYS A 5 -2.96 -5.39 -1.04
C LYS A 5 -4.34 -5.97 -1.27
N LYS A 6 -5.09 -5.49 -2.25
CA LYS A 6 -6.36 -6.13 -2.63
C LYS A 6 -6.11 -7.53 -3.18
N ASN A 7 -6.97 -8.49 -2.88
CA ASN A 7 -6.85 -9.86 -3.43
C ASN A 7 -6.80 -9.90 -4.97
N ASP A 8 -7.52 -8.99 -5.63
CA ASP A 8 -7.58 -8.87 -7.09
C ASP A 8 -6.45 -8.00 -7.68
N SER A 9 -5.51 -7.52 -6.85
CA SER A 9 -4.42 -6.66 -7.29
C SER A 9 -3.08 -7.18 -6.80
N ASP A 10 -2.04 -7.04 -7.62
CA ASP A 10 -0.68 -7.34 -7.18
C ASP A 10 0.05 -6.11 -6.61
N THR A 11 -0.67 -5.01 -6.39
CA THR A 11 -0.11 -3.77 -5.87
C THR A 11 -0.31 -3.62 -4.36
N TRP A 12 0.80 -3.45 -3.65
CA TRP A 12 0.85 -3.14 -2.22
C TRP A 12 0.81 -1.64 -1.96
N HIS A 13 -0.04 -1.28 -1.02
CA HIS A 13 -0.25 0.05 -0.50
C HIS A 13 0.18 0.07 0.97
N TRP A 14 0.88 1.10 1.42
CA TRP A 14 1.22 1.28 2.85
C TRP A 14 0.80 2.65 3.37
N CYS A 15 0.02 3.36 2.55
CA CYS A 15 -0.38 4.74 2.78
C CYS A 15 -1.89 4.84 2.89
N GLU A 16 -2.42 5.16 4.07
CA GLU A 16 -3.86 5.27 4.28
C GLU A 16 -4.48 6.43 3.48
N LYS A 17 -3.66 7.44 3.16
CA LYS A 17 -3.99 8.57 2.27
C LYS A 17 -3.87 8.24 0.77
N CYS A 18 -3.59 7.00 0.40
CA CYS A 18 -3.60 6.55 -0.99
C CYS A 18 -5.06 6.52 -1.48
N SER A 19 -5.31 7.02 -2.69
CA SER A 19 -6.65 6.99 -3.30
C SER A 19 -7.12 5.55 -3.56
N ASN A 20 -6.16 4.64 -3.74
CA ASN A 20 -6.40 3.21 -3.93
C ASN A 20 -6.18 2.41 -2.64
N TRP A 21 -6.19 3.06 -1.47
CA TRP A 21 -6.03 2.36 -0.21
C TRP A 21 -7.13 1.31 -0.03
N PRO A 22 -6.77 0.02 0.17
CA PRO A 22 -7.77 -1.01 0.37
C PRO A 22 -8.47 -0.88 1.72
N THR A 23 -9.80 -0.83 1.69
CA THR A 23 -10.67 -0.78 2.88
C THR A 23 -11.49 -2.05 3.09
N SER A 24 -11.59 -2.92 2.08
CA SER A 24 -12.14 -4.28 2.18
C SER A 24 -11.35 -5.24 1.27
N ASP A 25 -11.47 -6.56 1.54
CA ASP A 25 -10.95 -7.64 0.69
C ASP A 25 -9.46 -7.51 0.37
N TYR A 26 -8.68 -7.19 1.40
CA TYR A 26 -7.24 -6.99 1.30
C TYR A 26 -6.47 -7.92 2.22
N ASP A 27 -5.30 -8.33 1.73
CA ASP A 27 -4.26 -8.92 2.53
C ASP A 27 -3.46 -7.84 3.24
N THR A 28 -3.06 -8.15 4.47
CA THR A 28 -2.21 -7.26 5.28
C THR A 28 -0.89 -7.95 5.59
N SER A 29 0.21 -7.26 5.32
CA SER A 29 1.56 -7.68 5.69
C SER A 29 2.21 -6.62 6.56
N TYR A 30 2.81 -7.03 7.67
CA TYR A 30 3.58 -6.14 8.55
C TYR A 30 5.04 -6.00 8.10
N SER A 31 5.51 -6.91 7.25
CA SER A 31 6.82 -6.85 6.62
C SER A 31 6.70 -6.29 5.20
N LYS A 32 7.80 -5.70 4.72
CA LYS A 32 7.88 -5.26 3.32
C LYS A 32 7.64 -6.48 2.42
N PRO A 33 6.63 -6.45 1.55
CA PRO A 33 6.30 -7.57 0.69
C PRO A 33 7.46 -7.87 -0.26
N THR A 34 7.76 -9.15 -0.42
CA THR A 34 8.79 -9.65 -1.35
C THR A 34 8.24 -9.96 -2.73
N SER A 35 6.91 -10.05 -2.85
CA SER A 35 6.18 -10.28 -4.10
C SER A 35 5.24 -9.12 -4.40
N GLY A 36 5.07 -8.84 -5.69
CA GLY A 36 4.21 -7.80 -6.24
C GLY A 36 4.79 -6.39 -6.26
N GLU A 37 3.96 -5.45 -6.70
CA GLU A 37 4.36 -4.09 -7.01
C GLU A 37 4.07 -3.14 -5.84
N LEU A 38 4.92 -2.15 -5.63
CA LEU A 38 4.68 -1.10 -4.63
C LEU A 38 3.99 0.08 -5.31
N CYS A 39 2.84 0.50 -4.77
CA CYS A 39 2.06 1.61 -5.31
C CYS A 39 2.90 2.88 -5.44
N ASN A 40 3.05 3.41 -6.66
CA ASN A 40 3.84 4.61 -6.93
C ASN A 40 3.27 5.86 -6.24
N GLN A 41 1.94 5.95 -6.04
CA GLN A 41 1.33 7.04 -5.27
C GLN A 41 1.76 6.99 -3.80
N CYS A 42 1.87 5.79 -3.22
CA CYS A 42 2.36 5.63 -1.86
C CYS A 42 3.84 6.01 -1.75
N LYS A 43 4.68 5.68 -2.76
CA LYS A 43 6.10 6.13 -2.82
C LYS A 43 6.19 7.65 -2.80
N SER A 44 5.54 8.28 -3.77
CA SER A 44 5.55 9.74 -3.90
C SER A 44 5.01 10.45 -2.66
N LYS A 45 3.93 9.95 -2.04
CA LYS A 45 3.40 10.50 -0.78
C LYS A 45 4.32 10.28 0.40
N ALA A 46 4.98 9.13 0.50
CA ALA A 46 5.95 8.85 1.56
C ALA A 46 7.17 9.77 1.44
N GLU A 47 7.68 9.98 0.22
CA GLU A 47 8.75 10.95 -0.05
C GLU A 47 8.32 12.38 0.25
N SER A 48 7.06 12.73 -0.01
CA SER A 48 6.49 14.04 0.28
C SER A 48 6.05 14.23 1.74
N GLY A 49 6.25 13.23 2.62
CA GLY A 49 5.78 13.27 4.02
C GLY A 49 4.25 13.29 4.19
N ASN A 50 3.49 12.99 3.14
CA ASN A 50 2.02 13.02 3.10
C ASN A 50 1.40 11.63 3.29
N CYS A 51 2.16 10.73 3.93
CA CYS A 51 1.75 9.37 4.21
C CYS A 51 1.69 9.18 5.72
N HIS A 52 0.49 9.12 6.25
CA HIS A 52 0.18 9.05 7.67
C HIS A 52 -0.77 7.89 7.91
#